data_AF-A0A354BV12-F1
#
_entry.id   AF-A0A354BV12-F1
#
_cell.length_a   1.000
_cell.length_b   1.000
_cell.length_c   1.000
_cell.angle_alpha   90.00
_cell.angle_beta   90.00
_cell.angle_gamma   90.00
#
_symmetry.space_group_name_H-M   'P 1'
#
loop_
_entity.id
_entity.type
_entity.pdbx_description
1 polymer ?
#
loop_
_entity_poly.entity_id
_entity_poly.type
_entity_poly.pdbx_seq_one_letter_code
_entity_poly.pdbx_strand_id
1 'polypeptide(L)'
;MKMKSRNICFPAIIAILLLLLNGMKDDQRITCGAGGLLLDNQQELYQNELSLLKPNNICIMKRKEFLQKGLATGTIIGSSSWVAGSDDSLQKTQDKRVPRGYDVDYEEVKIEWPVPGKPHKGKVLLAIQPHSDDIPLSAGGLVAKLIDEGYTGYLCSVTDDARGEGKYEQNRIDNQKIADFYGMKGSFELLMPHHQLDSIGIQDLKQRFIFLIRALKVDTIVCMDPWGHYEENPDHYVTGLAVEAARWIAGANDYPEHFAFGIGPYTPKERYYYSRAGETNNLIVDISKYIDRKIEVNLLNIAKGPAGNNGVKLRERLAKDGKKLTILEGDDYTANFNYAKTFVFTDNKRLGEKYGLEWAEGYHYMTEIPFDNHAPDPNSPVEEYIRKNAVPK
;
A
#
# COMPACT_ATOMS: atom_id res chain seq x y z
N MET A 1 55.06 14.66 -15.86
CA MET A 1 53.87 14.73 -16.75
C MET A 1 52.67 14.14 -16.00
N LYS A 2 51.63 14.94 -15.77
CA LYS A 2 50.38 14.52 -15.10
C LYS A 2 49.54 13.64 -16.04
N MET A 3 49.16 12.43 -15.64
CA MET A 3 48.05 11.70 -16.26
C MET A 3 46.75 12.12 -15.57
N LYS A 4 45.87 12.78 -16.32
CA LYS A 4 44.51 13.12 -15.90
C LYS A 4 43.65 11.86 -15.94
N SER A 5 43.00 11.52 -14.83
CA SER A 5 41.83 10.63 -14.83
C SER A 5 40.70 11.30 -15.62
N ARG A 6 40.11 10.58 -16.58
CA ARG A 6 38.85 10.98 -17.22
C ARG A 6 37.73 10.20 -16.56
N ASN A 7 36.84 10.89 -15.88
CA ASN A 7 35.55 10.36 -15.45
C ASN A 7 34.75 9.97 -16.69
N ILE A 8 34.40 8.69 -16.79
CA ILE A 8 33.48 8.18 -17.80
C ILE A 8 32.07 8.44 -17.25
N CYS A 9 31.28 9.23 -17.98
CA CYS A 9 29.91 9.58 -17.61
C CYS A 9 28.98 8.37 -17.88
N PHE A 10 28.02 8.15 -16.98
CA PHE A 10 27.03 7.06 -16.99
C PHE A 10 26.30 6.79 -18.33
N PRO A 11 26.09 7.78 -19.24
CA PRO A 11 25.49 7.52 -20.57
C PRO A 11 26.37 6.67 -21.49
N ALA A 12 27.70 6.65 -21.30
CA ALA A 12 28.63 5.92 -22.18
C ALA A 12 28.61 4.41 -21.92
N ILE A 13 28.24 3.98 -20.71
CA ILE A 13 28.16 2.56 -20.33
C ILE A 13 26.88 1.93 -20.92
N ILE A 14 25.79 2.70 -21.02
CA ILE A 14 24.53 2.26 -21.63
C ILE A 14 24.68 2.11 -23.16
N ALA A 15 25.44 2.99 -23.81
CA ALA A 15 25.73 2.87 -25.25
C ALA A 15 26.57 1.63 -25.61
N ILE A 16 27.50 1.23 -24.74
CA ILE A 16 28.33 0.03 -24.94
C ILE A 16 27.53 -1.25 -24.68
N LEU A 17 26.58 -1.23 -23.73
CA LEU A 17 25.65 -2.35 -23.53
C LEU A 17 24.68 -2.53 -24.72
N LEU A 18 24.24 -1.44 -25.35
CA LEU A 18 23.34 -1.46 -26.51
C LEU A 18 24.02 -1.96 -27.80
N LEU A 19 25.33 -1.73 -27.95
CA LEU A 19 26.11 -2.30 -29.05
C LEU A 19 26.36 -3.80 -28.90
N LEU A 20 26.32 -4.33 -27.68
CA LEU A 20 26.48 -5.77 -27.40
C LEU A 20 25.16 -6.55 -27.44
N LEU A 21 24.02 -5.89 -27.25
CA LEU A 21 22.69 -6.54 -27.27
C LEU A 21 22.07 -6.66 -28.67
N ASN A 22 22.49 -5.85 -29.64
CA ASN A 22 21.99 -5.92 -31.01
C ASN A 22 22.93 -6.74 -31.90
N GLY A 23 23.03 -8.04 -31.59
CA GLY A 23 23.74 -9.02 -32.40
C GLY A 23 23.39 -8.87 -33.88
N MET A 24 24.38 -8.44 -34.67
CA MET A 24 24.27 -8.39 -36.12
C MET A 24 24.07 -9.81 -36.67
N LYS A 25 23.01 -9.98 -37.47
CA LYS A 25 23.06 -10.88 -38.61
C LYS A 25 22.80 -10.04 -39.85
N ASP A 26 23.69 -10.23 -40.81
CA ASP A 26 23.70 -9.60 -42.13
C ASP A 26 22.42 -9.87 -42.92
N ASP A 27 22.18 -8.96 -43.87
CA ASP A 27 21.13 -8.95 -44.89
C ASP A 27 19.69 -8.63 -44.45
N GLN A 28 19.34 -7.33 -44.53
CA GLN A 28 18.21 -6.87 -45.36
C GLN A 28 18.22 -5.33 -45.53
N ARG A 29 18.12 -4.88 -46.77
CA ARG A 29 18.03 -3.45 -47.15
C ARG A 29 16.65 -2.89 -46.74
N ILE A 30 16.64 -1.78 -46.01
CA ILE A 30 15.43 -0.99 -45.77
C ILE A 30 15.45 0.22 -46.72
N THR A 31 14.51 0.27 -47.65
CA THR A 31 14.17 1.47 -48.42
C THR A 31 12.95 2.14 -47.82
N CYS A 32 13.04 3.45 -47.60
CA CYS A 32 11.95 4.30 -47.13
C CYS A 32 10.94 4.57 -48.25
N GLY A 33 9.65 4.46 -47.95
CA GLY A 33 8.55 4.77 -48.86
C GLY A 33 7.34 5.31 -48.10
N ALA A 34 6.86 6.46 -48.54
CA ALA A 34 5.68 7.15 -48.03
C ALA A 34 4.38 6.47 -48.52
N GLY A 35 3.37 6.39 -47.66
CA GLY A 35 2.02 5.96 -48.02
C GLY A 35 1.45 4.94 -47.02
N GLY A 36 0.45 5.36 -46.25
CA GLY A 36 -0.20 4.52 -45.25
C GLY A 36 -0.97 3.34 -45.84
N LEU A 37 -1.38 2.43 -44.95
CA LEU A 37 -2.34 1.36 -45.21
C LEU A 37 -3.24 1.20 -43.98
N LEU A 38 -4.49 1.63 -44.16
CA LEU A 38 -5.66 1.19 -43.39
C LEU A 38 -6.01 -0.23 -43.83
N LEU A 39 -6.41 -1.09 -42.89
CA LEU A 39 -7.33 -2.18 -43.15
C LEU A 39 -8.18 -2.46 -41.89
N ASP A 40 -9.48 -2.30 -42.08
CA ASP A 40 -10.57 -2.69 -41.21
C ASP A 40 -10.57 -4.19 -40.92
N ASN A 41 -10.86 -4.55 -39.66
CA ASN A 41 -11.79 -5.60 -39.23
C ASN A 41 -11.45 -6.03 -37.80
N GLN A 42 -12.32 -5.70 -36.84
CA GLN A 42 -12.90 -6.66 -35.90
C GLN A 42 -13.91 -5.95 -35.00
N GLN A 43 -15.15 -5.93 -35.47
CA GLN A 43 -16.32 -5.56 -34.72
C GLN A 43 -17.20 -6.81 -34.57
N GLU A 44 -16.72 -7.79 -33.80
CA GLU A 44 -17.52 -8.94 -33.33
C GLU A 44 -16.69 -9.71 -32.30
N LEU A 45 -16.89 -9.40 -31.01
CA LEU A 45 -16.57 -10.24 -29.83
C LEU A 45 -16.99 -9.60 -28.49
N TYR A 46 -17.58 -8.41 -28.48
CA TYR A 46 -18.06 -7.74 -27.27
C TYR A 46 -19.58 -7.88 -27.10
N GLN A 47 -20.10 -9.09 -26.90
CA GLN A 47 -21.49 -9.29 -26.44
C GLN A 47 -21.71 -10.58 -25.63
N ASN A 48 -20.72 -11.07 -24.87
CA ASN A 48 -20.96 -12.15 -23.90
C ASN A 48 -20.01 -12.06 -22.71
N GLU A 49 -20.17 -11.05 -21.84
CA GLU A 49 -19.61 -11.12 -20.47
C GLU A 49 -20.25 -10.10 -19.49
N LEU A 50 -21.55 -9.84 -19.62
CA LEU A 50 -22.26 -8.84 -18.80
C LEU A 50 -23.24 -9.44 -17.79
N SER A 51 -22.94 -10.62 -17.23
CA SER A 51 -23.77 -11.25 -16.20
C SER A 51 -23.02 -11.84 -14.99
N LEU A 52 -21.80 -11.38 -14.66
CA LEU A 52 -21.06 -11.90 -13.49
C LEU A 52 -20.53 -10.87 -12.48
N LEU A 53 -20.91 -9.60 -12.58
CA LEU A 53 -20.62 -8.63 -11.52
C LEU A 53 -21.75 -8.62 -10.48
N LYS A 54 -21.65 -9.51 -9.48
CA LYS A 54 -22.39 -9.35 -8.22
C LYS A 54 -21.75 -8.23 -7.40
N PRO A 55 -22.53 -7.41 -6.66
CA PRO A 55 -21.98 -6.36 -5.81
C PRO A 55 -21.12 -6.95 -4.69
N ASN A 56 -20.02 -6.24 -4.41
CA ASN A 56 -18.97 -6.59 -3.47
C ASN A 56 -19.51 -7.00 -2.08
N ASN A 57 -18.88 -8.00 -1.48
CA ASN A 57 -19.09 -8.43 -0.09
C ASN A 57 -18.51 -7.40 0.90
N ILE A 58 -19.06 -6.18 0.91
CA ILE A 58 -18.72 -5.13 1.87
C ILE A 58 -19.92 -4.96 2.79
N CYS A 59 -19.75 -5.29 4.08
CA CYS A 59 -20.76 -5.00 5.08
C CYS A 59 -20.46 -3.62 5.70
N ILE A 60 -21.46 -2.75 5.74
CA ILE A 60 -21.37 -1.40 6.32
C ILE A 60 -21.93 -1.50 7.75
N MET A 61 -21.13 -1.14 8.77
CA MET A 61 -21.58 -1.09 10.17
C MET A 61 -21.52 0.34 10.72
N LYS A 62 -22.60 0.78 11.37
CA LYS A 62 -22.69 2.10 12.01
C LYS A 62 -22.17 2.06 13.46
N ARG A 63 -21.17 2.90 13.77
CA ARG A 63 -20.51 3.00 15.07
C ARG A 63 -21.45 3.20 16.28
N LYS A 64 -22.60 3.87 16.09
CA LYS A 64 -23.56 4.20 17.17
C LYS A 64 -24.41 3.00 17.63
N GLU A 65 -24.71 2.05 16.76
CA GLU A 65 -25.60 0.91 17.09
C GLU A 65 -24.90 -0.16 17.93
N PHE A 66 -23.57 -0.26 17.83
CA PHE A 66 -22.77 -1.22 18.60
C PHE A 66 -22.58 -0.81 20.06
N LEU A 67 -22.31 0.48 20.32
CA LEU A 67 -22.15 1.00 21.69
C LEU A 67 -23.46 0.97 22.49
N GLN A 68 -24.61 1.11 21.83
CA GLN A 68 -25.91 1.03 22.49
C GLN A 68 -26.27 -0.39 22.97
N LYS A 69 -25.78 -1.44 22.29
CA LYS A 69 -26.01 -2.83 22.73
C LYS A 69 -25.13 -3.24 23.93
N GLY A 70 -24.06 -2.50 24.23
CA GLY A 70 -23.17 -2.77 25.37
C GLY A 70 -23.58 -2.11 26.70
N LEU A 71 -24.54 -1.18 26.69
CA LEU A 71 -24.93 -0.38 27.87
C LEU A 71 -26.32 -0.72 28.45
N ALA A 72 -26.98 -1.75 27.94
CA ALA A 72 -28.33 -2.15 28.40
C ALA A 72 -28.35 -3.09 29.62
N THR A 73 -27.25 -3.22 30.37
CA THR A 73 -27.20 -3.94 31.65
C THR A 73 -26.43 -3.14 32.68
N GLY A 74 -27.12 -2.26 33.40
CA GLY A 74 -26.51 -1.47 34.48
C GLY A 74 -27.42 -0.38 35.04
N THR A 75 -28.50 -0.77 35.70
CA THR A 75 -29.27 0.10 36.60
C THR A 75 -28.45 0.46 37.84
N ILE A 76 -28.22 1.76 38.11
CA ILE A 76 -28.25 2.33 39.48
C ILE A 76 -28.85 3.75 39.45
N ILE A 77 -29.78 3.91 40.38
CA ILE A 77 -30.64 5.03 40.77
C ILE A 77 -29.84 6.16 41.44
N GLY A 78 -30.23 7.44 41.30
CA GLY A 78 -29.80 8.45 42.29
C GLY A 78 -29.94 9.93 41.95
N SER A 79 -31.09 10.49 42.36
CA SER A 79 -31.31 11.87 42.87
C SER A 79 -31.05 13.12 42.01
N SER A 80 -32.17 13.83 41.83
CA SER A 80 -32.37 15.22 41.45
C SER A 80 -31.58 16.25 42.25
N SER A 81 -31.20 17.34 41.58
CA SER A 81 -31.23 18.70 42.15
C SER A 81 -31.61 19.70 41.08
N TRP A 82 -32.64 20.48 41.40
CA TRP A 82 -33.15 21.60 40.63
C TRP A 82 -32.18 22.77 40.69
N VAL A 83 -31.92 23.43 39.55
CA VAL A 83 -31.60 24.86 39.52
C VAL A 83 -32.47 25.52 38.45
N ALA A 84 -33.25 26.49 38.91
CA ALA A 84 -34.16 27.30 38.14
C ALA A 84 -33.43 28.24 37.18
N GLY A 85 -34.16 28.59 36.10
CA GLY A 85 -33.64 29.26 34.92
C GLY A 85 -33.08 30.66 35.11
N SER A 86 -32.24 31.01 34.15
CA SER A 86 -32.17 32.35 33.58
C SER A 86 -32.40 32.20 32.08
N ASP A 87 -33.53 32.73 31.64
CA ASP A 87 -33.94 32.87 30.26
C ASP A 87 -32.96 33.83 29.58
N ASP A 88 -32.09 33.30 28.73
CA ASP A 88 -31.34 34.12 27.78
C ASP A 88 -31.54 33.52 26.40
N SER A 89 -32.12 34.33 25.53
CA SER A 89 -32.60 33.98 24.20
C SER A 89 -31.47 33.42 23.35
N LEU A 90 -31.37 32.09 23.27
CA LEU A 90 -30.48 31.42 22.34
C LEU A 90 -30.98 31.66 20.92
N GLN A 91 -30.27 32.53 20.21
CA GLN A 91 -30.19 32.51 18.75
C GLN A 91 -30.07 31.07 18.29
N LYS A 92 -30.98 30.64 17.41
CA LYS A 92 -30.83 29.41 16.63
C LYS A 92 -29.46 29.47 15.95
N THR A 93 -28.53 28.66 16.40
CA THR A 93 -27.26 28.41 15.71
C THR A 93 -27.54 27.54 14.48
N GLN A 94 -28.14 28.16 13.46
CA GLN A 94 -28.02 27.69 12.09
C GLN A 94 -26.60 28.00 11.60
N ASP A 95 -26.06 27.07 10.82
CA ASP A 95 -24.76 27.10 10.16
C ASP A 95 -23.51 26.94 11.05
N LYS A 96 -23.29 25.70 11.52
CA LYS A 96 -21.93 25.16 11.49
C LYS A 96 -21.53 25.01 10.02
N ARG A 97 -20.92 26.05 9.43
CA ARG A 97 -20.21 25.90 8.16
C ARG A 97 -19.06 24.92 8.39
N VAL A 98 -19.28 23.67 8.02
CA VAL A 98 -18.22 22.66 7.93
C VAL A 98 -17.23 23.18 6.89
N PRO A 99 -15.93 23.28 7.19
CA PRO A 99 -14.93 23.65 6.20
C PRO A 99 -15.05 22.71 4.98
N ARG A 100 -15.23 23.26 3.78
CA ARG A 100 -15.24 22.47 2.54
C ARG A 100 -13.92 21.70 2.44
N GLY A 101 -13.99 20.37 2.42
CA GLY A 101 -12.84 19.48 2.27
C GLY A 101 -12.80 18.30 3.24
N TYR A 102 -13.65 18.27 4.27
CA TYR A 102 -13.66 17.22 5.29
C TYR A 102 -15.06 16.61 5.52
N ASP A 103 -15.88 16.46 4.48
CA ASP A 103 -17.13 15.66 4.54
C ASP A 103 -16.84 14.16 4.42
N VAL A 104 -15.71 13.69 4.97
CA VAL A 104 -15.50 12.26 5.21
C VAL A 104 -16.07 11.96 6.59
N ASP A 105 -17.29 11.44 6.59
CA ASP A 105 -17.89 10.85 7.78
C ASP A 105 -17.06 9.59 8.12
N TYR A 106 -15.97 9.75 8.86
CA TYR A 106 -15.14 8.66 9.40
C TYR A 106 -15.94 7.74 10.36
N GLU A 107 -17.27 7.91 10.47
CA GLU A 107 -18.15 7.09 11.29
C GLU A 107 -18.41 5.68 10.72
N GLU A 108 -18.22 5.44 9.41
CA GLU A 108 -18.47 4.12 8.79
C GLU A 108 -17.17 3.42 8.38
N VAL A 109 -16.66 2.59 9.29
CA VAL A 109 -15.54 1.67 9.01
C VAL A 109 -16.07 0.46 8.24
N LYS A 110 -15.48 0.19 7.08
CA LYS A 110 -15.79 -0.98 6.24
C LYS A 110 -14.97 -2.18 6.70
N ILE A 111 -15.52 -3.38 6.55
CA ILE A 111 -14.77 -4.63 6.72
C ILE A 111 -14.61 -5.29 5.34
N GLU A 112 -13.40 -5.74 5.05
CA GLU A 112 -13.04 -6.50 3.84
C GLU A 112 -12.59 -7.90 4.23
N TRP A 113 -13.10 -8.91 3.51
CA TRP A 113 -12.78 -10.31 3.73
C TRP A 113 -11.96 -10.90 2.57
N PRO A 114 -11.21 -11.98 2.80
CA PRO A 114 -10.59 -12.78 1.74
C PRO A 114 -11.63 -13.29 0.74
N VAL A 115 -11.37 -13.08 -0.55
CA VAL A 115 -12.22 -13.54 -1.65
C VAL A 115 -11.54 -14.69 -2.40
N PRO A 116 -12.15 -15.88 -2.48
CA PRO A 116 -11.55 -17.01 -3.20
C PRO A 116 -11.61 -16.82 -4.72
N GLY A 117 -10.81 -17.60 -5.45
CA GLY A 117 -10.92 -17.68 -6.92
C GLY A 117 -10.12 -16.65 -7.70
N LYS A 118 -9.14 -15.99 -7.07
CA LYS A 118 -8.21 -15.03 -7.70
C LYS A 118 -8.92 -13.87 -8.44
N PRO A 119 -9.81 -13.12 -7.78
CA PRO A 119 -10.60 -12.05 -8.41
C PRO A 119 -9.77 -10.89 -8.97
N HIS A 120 -8.51 -10.78 -8.58
CA HIS A 120 -7.59 -9.71 -9.01
C HIS A 120 -6.55 -10.20 -10.02
N LYS A 121 -6.77 -11.37 -10.63
CA LYS A 121 -5.91 -11.88 -11.70
C LYS A 121 -5.78 -10.85 -12.83
N GLY A 122 -4.54 -10.51 -13.15
CA GLY A 122 -4.20 -9.53 -14.19
C GLY A 122 -3.99 -8.11 -13.65
N LYS A 123 -4.37 -7.82 -12.41
CA LYS A 123 -4.04 -6.56 -11.74
C LYS A 123 -2.61 -6.58 -11.19
N VAL A 124 -2.00 -5.40 -11.09
CA VAL A 124 -0.64 -5.18 -10.58
C VAL A 124 -0.69 -4.45 -9.23
N LEU A 125 -0.01 -5.02 -8.23
CA LEU A 125 0.17 -4.45 -6.91
C LEU A 125 1.60 -3.91 -6.77
N LEU A 126 1.73 -2.66 -6.32
CA LEU A 126 3.00 -2.10 -5.88
C LEU A 126 2.96 -1.87 -4.35
N ALA A 127 3.69 -2.70 -3.61
CA ALA A 127 3.90 -2.54 -2.19
C ALA A 127 5.15 -1.68 -1.96
N ILE A 128 4.99 -0.54 -1.28
CA ILE A 128 6.05 0.45 -1.08
C ILE A 128 6.36 0.55 0.40
N GLN A 129 7.64 0.44 0.73
CA GLN A 129 8.15 0.47 2.10
C GLN A 129 9.31 1.45 2.24
N PRO A 130 9.23 2.43 3.15
CA PRO A 130 10.40 3.23 3.53
C PRO A 130 11.58 2.36 3.98
N HIS A 131 11.30 1.41 4.89
CA HIS A 131 12.24 0.49 5.50
C HIS A 131 11.78 -0.97 5.30
N SER A 132 12.73 -1.90 5.37
CA SER A 132 12.52 -3.33 5.10
C SER A 132 11.47 -4.02 5.97
N ASP A 133 11.12 -3.45 7.13
CA ASP A 133 10.13 -3.97 8.07
C ASP A 133 8.74 -3.35 7.90
N ASP A 134 8.56 -2.25 7.17
CA ASP A 134 7.28 -1.53 7.15
C ASP A 134 6.14 -2.32 6.50
N ILE A 135 6.35 -2.93 5.32
CA ILE A 135 5.34 -3.80 4.71
C ILE A 135 5.12 -5.06 5.55
N PRO A 136 6.16 -5.82 5.96
CA PRO A 136 5.99 -6.96 6.86
C PRO A 136 5.17 -6.63 8.12
N LEU A 137 5.46 -5.52 8.81
CA LEU A 137 4.81 -5.15 10.06
C LEU A 137 3.40 -4.60 9.86
N SER A 138 3.20 -3.73 8.87
CA SER A 138 1.97 -2.96 8.74
C SER A 138 0.96 -3.55 7.76
N ALA A 139 1.44 -4.33 6.78
CA ALA A 139 0.61 -4.86 5.70
C ALA A 139 0.95 -6.28 5.28
N GLY A 140 1.65 -7.06 6.11
CA GLY A 140 2.06 -8.41 5.74
C GLY A 140 0.86 -9.35 5.50
N GLY A 141 -0.22 -9.17 6.26
CA GLY A 141 -1.46 -9.93 6.07
C GLY A 141 -2.20 -9.53 4.79
N LEU A 142 -2.36 -8.23 4.57
CA LEU A 142 -2.98 -7.66 3.37
C LEU A 142 -2.21 -8.04 2.11
N VAL A 143 -0.89 -7.91 2.08
CA VAL A 143 -0.08 -8.29 0.92
C VAL A 143 -0.23 -9.78 0.63
N ALA A 144 -0.17 -10.64 1.65
CA ALA A 144 -0.44 -12.07 1.48
C ALA A 144 -1.83 -12.34 0.88
N LYS A 145 -2.86 -11.63 1.37
CA LYS A 145 -4.24 -11.69 0.84
C LYS A 145 -4.30 -11.29 -0.63
N LEU A 146 -3.79 -10.12 -0.98
CA LEU A 146 -3.86 -9.59 -2.35
C LEU A 146 -3.12 -10.52 -3.34
N ILE A 147 -1.96 -11.06 -2.94
CA ILE A 147 -1.26 -12.04 -3.78
C ILE A 147 -2.08 -13.34 -3.95
N ASP A 148 -2.68 -13.87 -2.87
CA ASP A 148 -3.57 -15.05 -2.96
C ASP A 148 -4.79 -14.77 -3.87
N GLU A 149 -5.29 -13.54 -3.86
CA GLU A 149 -6.37 -13.06 -4.73
C GLU A 149 -5.94 -12.77 -6.18
N GLY A 150 -4.68 -13.04 -6.53
CA GLY A 150 -4.22 -13.11 -7.92
C GLY A 150 -3.51 -11.87 -8.45
N TYR A 151 -3.19 -10.88 -7.60
CA TYR A 151 -2.35 -9.75 -8.00
C TYR A 151 -0.96 -10.22 -8.46
N THR A 152 -0.42 -9.56 -9.47
CA THR A 152 1.03 -9.58 -9.74
C THR A 152 1.69 -8.53 -8.86
N GLY A 153 2.43 -8.95 -7.84
CA GLY A 153 3.07 -8.05 -6.88
C GLY A 153 4.47 -7.59 -7.29
N TYR A 154 4.80 -6.38 -6.89
CA TYR A 154 6.15 -5.82 -6.87
C TYR A 154 6.42 -5.12 -5.54
N LEU A 155 7.63 -5.26 -5.03
CA LEU A 155 8.10 -4.53 -3.84
C LEU A 155 8.93 -3.33 -4.26
N CYS A 156 8.75 -2.18 -3.60
CA CYS A 156 9.62 -1.02 -3.73
C CYS A 156 10.13 -0.60 -2.35
N SER A 157 11.43 -0.75 -2.13
CA SER A 157 12.12 -0.30 -0.91
C SER A 157 12.75 1.06 -1.18
N VAL A 158 12.39 2.07 -0.38
CA VAL A 158 12.76 3.46 -0.66
C VAL A 158 14.15 3.77 -0.14
N THR A 159 14.42 3.45 1.13
CA THR A 159 15.70 3.79 1.74
C THR A 159 16.71 2.66 1.64
N ASP A 160 17.94 3.00 1.94
CA ASP A 160 19.09 2.11 1.99
C ASP A 160 19.20 1.34 3.33
N ASP A 161 18.30 1.65 4.29
CA ASP A 161 18.28 1.11 5.65
C ASP A 161 19.62 1.19 6.42
N ALA A 162 20.58 2.01 5.98
CA ALA A 162 21.97 1.95 6.44
C ALA A 162 22.17 2.33 7.93
N ARG A 163 21.23 3.07 8.51
CA ARG A 163 21.27 3.55 9.91
C ARG A 163 20.45 2.71 10.91
N GLY A 164 20.01 1.50 10.52
CA GLY A 164 19.33 0.56 11.43
C GLY A 164 20.29 -0.24 12.32
N GLU A 165 19.74 -1.08 13.21
CA GLU A 165 20.55 -1.98 14.06
C GLU A 165 21.25 -3.10 13.25
N GLY A 166 20.72 -3.42 12.07
CA GLY A 166 21.24 -4.44 11.17
C GLY A 166 22.43 -3.99 10.31
N LYS A 167 23.12 -4.98 9.71
CA LYS A 167 24.16 -4.71 8.72
C LYS A 167 23.51 -4.27 7.41
N TYR A 168 24.03 -3.21 6.79
CA TYR A 168 23.58 -2.69 5.50
C TYR A 168 23.32 -3.77 4.43
N GLU A 169 24.28 -4.69 4.23
CA GLU A 169 24.15 -5.78 3.25
C GLU A 169 22.98 -6.72 3.57
N GLN A 170 22.70 -6.93 4.86
CA GLN A 170 21.61 -7.80 5.28
C GLN A 170 20.24 -7.21 4.94
N ASN A 171 20.07 -5.89 5.05
CA ASN A 171 18.80 -5.23 4.71
C ASN A 171 18.40 -5.48 3.24
N ARG A 172 19.38 -5.45 2.33
CA ARG A 172 19.16 -5.69 0.90
C ARG A 172 18.79 -7.14 0.61
N ILE A 173 19.45 -8.08 1.29
CA ILE A 173 19.11 -9.50 1.22
C ILE A 173 17.69 -9.72 1.75
N ASP A 174 17.31 -9.03 2.83
CA ASP A 174 15.99 -9.16 3.46
C ASP A 174 14.89 -8.60 2.54
N ASN A 175 15.11 -7.45 1.88
CA ASN A 175 14.19 -6.91 0.85
C ASN A 175 13.89 -7.92 -0.27
N GLN A 176 14.93 -8.57 -0.81
CA GLN A 176 14.72 -9.59 -1.84
C GLN A 176 13.96 -10.81 -1.32
N LYS A 177 14.33 -11.30 -0.12
CA LYS A 177 13.64 -12.42 0.52
C LYS A 177 12.15 -12.13 0.78
N ILE A 178 11.80 -10.90 1.16
CA ILE A 178 10.40 -10.50 1.35
C ILE A 178 9.61 -10.63 0.04
N ALA A 179 10.15 -10.10 -1.06
CA ALA A 179 9.51 -10.22 -2.37
C ALA A 179 9.37 -11.68 -2.81
N ASP A 180 10.42 -12.49 -2.63
CA ASP A 180 10.43 -13.92 -2.98
C ASP A 180 9.42 -14.72 -2.15
N PHE A 181 9.34 -14.43 -0.83
CA PHE A 181 8.42 -15.09 0.09
C PHE A 181 6.95 -14.92 -0.32
N TYR A 182 6.59 -13.72 -0.79
CA TYR A 182 5.26 -13.48 -1.31
C TYR A 182 5.05 -14.03 -2.72
N GLY A 183 6.11 -14.37 -3.46
CA GLY A 183 6.02 -14.74 -4.87
C GLY A 183 5.79 -13.52 -5.77
N MET A 184 6.31 -12.36 -5.37
CA MET A 184 6.28 -11.14 -6.18
C MET A 184 7.15 -11.32 -7.42
N LYS A 185 6.79 -10.62 -8.50
CA LYS A 185 7.49 -10.69 -9.78
C LYS A 185 8.84 -9.96 -9.75
N GLY A 186 9.03 -9.03 -8.81
CA GLY A 186 10.30 -8.34 -8.63
C GLY A 186 10.31 -7.38 -7.44
N SER A 187 11.50 -6.88 -7.14
CA SER A 187 11.76 -5.85 -6.13
C SER A 187 12.55 -4.70 -6.75
N PHE A 188 12.32 -3.48 -6.28
CA PHE A 188 13.06 -2.28 -6.67
C PHE A 188 13.61 -1.60 -5.42
N GLU A 189 14.90 -1.25 -5.45
CA GLU A 189 15.55 -0.50 -4.36
C GLU A 189 15.90 0.91 -4.86
N LEU A 190 15.36 1.96 -4.22
CA LEU A 190 15.67 3.33 -4.60
C LEU A 190 16.98 3.83 -3.96
N LEU A 191 17.40 3.21 -2.85
CA LEU A 191 18.64 3.47 -2.12
C LEU A 191 18.76 4.93 -1.65
N MET A 192 17.65 5.48 -1.19
CA MET A 192 17.65 6.83 -0.61
C MET A 192 18.27 6.81 0.80
N PRO A 193 18.92 7.89 1.25
CA PRO A 193 19.60 7.87 2.54
C PRO A 193 18.61 7.74 3.72
N HIS A 194 18.75 6.67 4.51
CA HIS A 194 17.93 6.43 5.71
C HIS A 194 18.01 7.62 6.71
N HIS A 195 16.86 7.98 7.30
CA HIS A 195 16.60 9.10 8.21
C HIS A 195 16.87 10.50 7.64
N GLN A 196 16.79 10.65 6.33
CA GLN A 196 17.15 11.90 5.64
C GLN A 196 16.22 12.24 4.48
N LEU A 197 15.07 11.55 4.34
CA LEU A 197 14.16 11.85 3.23
C LEU A 197 13.58 13.28 3.29
N ASP A 198 13.54 13.91 4.46
CA ASP A 198 13.15 15.31 4.64
C ASP A 198 14.24 16.32 4.23
N SER A 199 15.47 15.86 3.98
CA SER A 199 16.58 16.68 3.48
C SER A 199 16.74 16.63 1.96
N ILE A 200 16.09 15.68 1.29
CA ILE A 200 16.15 15.54 -0.18
C ILE A 200 14.95 16.21 -0.85
N GLY A 201 15.09 16.56 -2.13
CA GLY A 201 13.96 17.05 -2.91
C GLY A 201 12.94 15.94 -3.13
N ILE A 202 11.70 16.13 -2.69
CA ILE A 202 10.61 15.14 -2.90
C ILE A 202 10.42 14.76 -4.38
N GLN A 203 10.83 15.63 -5.32
CA GLN A 203 10.84 15.33 -6.75
C GLN A 203 11.70 14.12 -7.13
N ASP A 204 12.80 13.88 -6.41
CA ASP A 204 13.70 12.74 -6.67
C ASP A 204 12.99 11.39 -6.45
N LEU A 205 12.07 11.35 -5.49
CA LEU A 205 11.19 10.21 -5.22
C LEU A 205 10.04 10.14 -6.22
N LYS A 206 9.33 11.27 -6.43
CA LYS A 206 8.13 11.30 -7.27
C LYS A 206 8.40 10.80 -8.69
N GLN A 207 9.47 11.26 -9.33
CA GLN A 207 9.80 10.82 -10.69
C GLN A 207 10.02 9.30 -10.79
N ARG A 208 10.63 8.69 -9.76
CA ARG A 208 10.88 7.24 -9.71
C ARG A 208 9.57 6.47 -9.54
N PHE A 209 8.70 6.93 -8.65
CA PHE A 209 7.37 6.34 -8.47
C PHE A 209 6.49 6.50 -9.71
N ILE A 210 6.49 7.67 -10.36
CA ILE A 210 5.74 7.91 -11.61
C ILE A 210 6.20 6.94 -12.70
N PHE A 211 7.50 6.75 -12.85
CA PHE A 211 8.05 5.78 -13.79
C PHE A 211 7.56 4.36 -13.48
N LEU A 212 7.69 3.90 -12.24
CA LEU A 212 7.24 2.55 -11.83
C LEU A 212 5.74 2.36 -12.06
N ILE A 213 4.92 3.33 -11.64
CA ILE A 213 3.46 3.31 -11.81
C ILE A 213 3.09 3.15 -13.28
N ARG A 214 3.67 3.97 -14.18
CA ARG A 214 3.34 3.93 -15.60
C ARG A 214 3.90 2.70 -16.32
N ALA A 215 5.14 2.32 -16.01
CA ALA A 215 5.82 1.21 -16.66
C ALA A 215 5.22 -0.15 -16.28
N LEU A 216 4.81 -0.30 -15.02
CA LEU A 216 4.21 -1.53 -14.50
C LEU A 216 2.68 -1.55 -14.64
N LYS A 217 2.04 -0.41 -14.95
CA LYS A 217 0.58 -0.26 -14.98
C LYS A 217 -0.06 -0.67 -13.65
N VAL A 218 0.41 -0.04 -12.57
CA VAL A 218 0.06 -0.37 -11.18
C VAL A 218 -1.40 -0.07 -10.86
N ASP A 219 -2.26 -1.07 -10.72
CA ASP A 219 -3.66 -0.90 -10.33
C ASP A 219 -3.84 -0.49 -8.87
N THR A 220 -3.01 -1.06 -7.98
CA THR A 220 -3.16 -0.95 -6.52
C THR A 220 -1.84 -0.62 -5.84
N ILE A 221 -1.87 0.35 -4.92
CA ILE A 221 -0.73 0.75 -4.08
C ILE A 221 -0.99 0.38 -2.63
N VAL A 222 0.04 -0.12 -1.95
CA VAL A 222 0.10 -0.24 -0.49
C VAL A 222 1.31 0.57 0.00
N CYS A 223 1.12 1.61 0.82
CA CYS A 223 2.21 2.44 1.32
C CYS A 223 1.88 3.17 2.64
N MET A 224 2.82 3.95 3.17
CA MET A 224 2.57 4.85 4.31
C MET A 224 1.48 5.88 3.99
N ASP A 225 0.66 6.21 4.99
CA ASP A 225 -0.39 7.24 4.89
C ASP A 225 0.20 8.65 4.84
N PRO A 226 0.03 9.40 3.73
CA PRO A 226 0.46 10.80 3.66
C PRO A 226 -0.25 11.73 4.65
N TRP A 227 -1.39 11.31 5.20
CA TRP A 227 -2.17 12.07 6.18
C TRP A 227 -2.18 11.40 7.57
N GLY A 228 -1.32 10.40 7.79
CA GLY A 228 -1.18 9.78 9.10
C GLY A 228 -0.73 10.79 10.16
N HIS A 229 -1.51 10.93 11.22
CA HIS A 229 -1.15 11.81 12.33
C HIS A 229 -0.04 11.20 13.20
N TYR A 230 0.74 12.09 13.84
CA TYR A 230 1.80 11.72 14.79
C TYR A 230 2.92 10.84 14.21
N GLU A 231 3.07 10.82 12.88
CA GLU A 231 4.17 10.13 12.22
C GLU A 231 5.49 10.89 12.44
N GLU A 232 6.32 10.37 13.36
CA GLU A 232 7.58 11.01 13.75
C GLU A 232 8.77 10.72 12.82
N ASN A 233 8.66 9.69 11.97
CA ASN A 233 9.75 9.27 11.10
C ASN A 233 9.68 10.00 9.75
N PRO A 234 10.68 10.84 9.41
CA PRO A 234 10.71 11.57 8.13
C PRO A 234 10.61 10.69 6.92
N ASP A 235 11.21 9.50 6.99
CA ASP A 235 11.20 8.59 5.85
C ASP A 235 9.79 8.09 5.54
N HIS A 236 8.95 7.98 6.56
CA HIS A 236 7.56 7.53 6.40
C HIS A 236 6.70 8.61 5.75
N TYR A 237 6.61 9.80 6.36
CA TYR A 237 5.70 10.85 5.87
C TYR A 237 6.15 11.40 4.52
N VAL A 238 7.46 11.50 4.25
CA VAL A 238 7.94 11.93 2.92
C VAL A 238 7.63 10.88 1.87
N THR A 239 7.78 9.58 2.18
CA THR A 239 7.41 8.50 1.26
C THR A 239 5.92 8.56 0.94
N GLY A 240 5.05 8.63 1.94
CA GLY A 240 3.60 8.72 1.73
C GLY A 240 3.22 9.89 0.83
N LEU A 241 3.73 11.09 1.13
CA LEU A 241 3.48 12.31 0.34
C LEU A 241 3.99 12.17 -1.10
N ALA A 242 5.17 11.58 -1.29
CA ALA A 242 5.76 11.39 -2.61
C ALA A 242 4.95 10.37 -3.44
N VAL A 243 4.51 9.27 -2.83
CA VAL A 243 3.70 8.24 -3.51
C VAL A 243 2.37 8.81 -3.96
N GLU A 244 1.66 9.56 -3.09
CA GLU A 244 0.35 10.08 -3.48
C GLU A 244 0.45 11.17 -4.55
N ALA A 245 1.43 12.06 -4.44
CA ALA A 245 1.69 13.03 -5.50
C ALA A 245 2.08 12.34 -6.82
N ALA A 246 2.92 11.30 -6.76
CA ALA A 246 3.29 10.52 -7.94
C ALA A 246 2.08 9.82 -8.58
N ARG A 247 1.19 9.25 -7.77
CA ARG A 247 -0.05 8.60 -8.23
C ARG A 247 -0.94 9.56 -9.02
N TRP A 248 -1.10 10.80 -8.56
CA TRP A 248 -1.87 11.82 -9.26
C TRP A 248 -1.20 12.21 -10.59
N ILE A 249 0.10 12.55 -10.56
CA ILE A 249 0.87 13.00 -11.74
C ILE A 249 1.03 11.89 -12.79
N ALA A 250 1.07 10.62 -12.37
CA ALA A 250 1.23 9.49 -13.29
C ALA A 250 0.10 9.40 -14.34
N GLY A 251 -1.08 9.95 -14.04
CA GLY A 251 -2.21 10.05 -14.98
C GLY A 251 -2.18 11.24 -15.94
N ALA A 252 -1.25 12.17 -15.76
CA ALA A 252 -1.15 13.40 -16.54
C ALA A 252 -0.11 13.30 -17.68
N ASN A 253 0.05 14.38 -18.45
CA ASN A 253 0.95 14.45 -19.61
C ASN A 253 2.39 14.89 -19.26
N ASP A 254 2.74 14.92 -17.97
CA ASP A 254 4.09 15.16 -17.49
C ASP A 254 5.08 14.07 -17.96
N TYR A 255 6.37 14.37 -17.96
CA TYR A 255 7.46 13.46 -18.37
C TYR A 255 7.40 13.06 -19.87
N PRO A 256 7.62 13.99 -20.82
CA PRO A 256 7.58 13.72 -22.26
C PRO A 256 8.53 12.60 -22.70
N GLU A 257 9.63 12.40 -21.99
CA GLU A 257 10.57 11.30 -22.20
C GLU A 257 9.93 9.92 -21.96
N HIS A 258 8.96 9.77 -21.04
CA HIS A 258 8.23 8.52 -20.88
C HIS A 258 7.43 8.18 -22.14
N PHE A 259 6.76 9.19 -22.72
CA PHE A 259 6.00 9.03 -23.95
C PHE A 259 6.88 8.69 -25.15
N ALA A 260 8.08 9.28 -25.23
CA ALA A 260 9.05 8.96 -26.26
C ALA A 260 9.45 7.47 -26.27
N PHE A 261 9.30 6.77 -25.15
CA PHE A 261 9.52 5.32 -25.01
C PHE A 261 8.22 4.49 -24.92
N GLY A 262 7.07 5.06 -25.31
CA GLY A 262 5.79 4.36 -25.31
C GLY A 262 5.17 4.14 -23.92
N ILE A 263 5.69 4.80 -22.88
CA ILE A 263 5.19 4.71 -21.51
C ILE A 263 4.16 5.82 -21.28
N GLY A 264 2.92 5.52 -21.66
CA GLY A 264 1.78 6.45 -21.50
C GLY A 264 1.28 6.57 -20.05
N PRO A 265 0.36 7.52 -19.80
CA PRO A 265 -0.21 7.79 -18.48
C PRO A 265 -0.91 6.56 -17.90
N TYR A 266 -0.94 6.49 -16.58
CA TYR A 266 -1.66 5.46 -15.85
C TYR A 266 -1.89 5.92 -14.41
N THR A 267 -3.11 5.76 -13.89
CA THR A 267 -3.45 6.15 -12.52
C THR A 267 -3.92 4.94 -11.73
N PRO A 268 -3.16 4.51 -10.69
CA PRO A 268 -3.61 3.53 -9.71
C PRO A 268 -4.95 3.94 -9.11
N LYS A 269 -5.89 3.00 -8.98
CA LYS A 269 -7.23 3.28 -8.44
C LYS A 269 -7.28 3.04 -6.94
N GLU A 270 -6.87 1.85 -6.52
CA GLU A 270 -6.96 1.40 -5.12
C GLU A 270 -5.69 1.77 -4.36
N ARG A 271 -5.85 2.38 -3.19
CA ARG A 271 -4.75 2.79 -2.31
C ARG A 271 -5.06 2.32 -0.89
N TYR A 272 -4.19 1.46 -0.37
CA TYR A 272 -4.23 0.99 1.02
C TYR A 272 -3.10 1.67 1.78
N TYR A 273 -3.44 2.70 2.56
CA TYR A 273 -2.47 3.38 3.38
C TYR A 273 -2.43 2.81 4.79
N TYR A 274 -1.23 2.47 5.26
CA TYR A 274 -1.01 2.12 6.66
C TYR A 274 -0.38 3.30 7.41
N SER A 275 -0.74 3.43 8.69
CA SER A 275 -0.13 4.38 9.60
C SER A 275 0.09 3.72 10.95
N ARG A 276 1.10 4.20 11.71
CA ARG A 276 1.40 3.65 13.04
C ARG A 276 0.29 3.92 14.05
N ALA A 277 -0.41 5.05 13.93
CA ALA A 277 -1.50 5.43 14.83
C ALA A 277 -2.88 4.86 14.42
N GLY A 278 -3.11 4.65 13.11
CA GLY A 278 -4.36 4.07 12.60
C GLY A 278 -5.61 4.95 12.75
N GLU A 279 -5.47 6.24 13.05
CA GLU A 279 -6.58 7.17 13.29
C GLU A 279 -7.43 7.43 12.03
N THR A 280 -6.81 7.37 10.87
CA THR A 280 -7.42 7.58 9.54
C THR A 280 -8.08 6.32 8.98
N ASN A 281 -7.98 5.19 9.68
CA ASN A 281 -8.43 3.90 9.16
C ASN A 281 -9.95 3.89 8.93
N ASN A 282 -10.35 3.72 7.67
CA ASN A 282 -11.74 3.59 7.23
C ASN A 282 -12.05 2.18 6.68
N LEU A 283 -11.05 1.30 6.62
CA LEU A 283 -11.15 -0.09 6.19
C LEU A 283 -10.44 -1.01 7.18
N ILE A 284 -11.08 -2.13 7.53
CA ILE A 284 -10.51 -3.20 8.34
C ILE A 284 -10.50 -4.46 7.49
N VAL A 285 -9.33 -5.04 7.32
CA VAL A 285 -9.11 -6.22 6.49
C VAL A 285 -8.95 -7.43 7.40
N ASP A 286 -9.77 -8.45 7.18
CA ASP A 286 -9.62 -9.75 7.84
C ASP A 286 -8.38 -10.46 7.29
N ILE A 287 -7.39 -10.64 8.18
CA ILE A 287 -6.14 -11.33 7.89
C ILE A 287 -6.02 -12.64 8.65
N SER A 288 -7.13 -13.17 9.19
CA SER A 288 -7.13 -14.39 10.01
C SER A 288 -6.54 -15.59 9.26
N LYS A 289 -6.82 -15.72 7.96
CA LYS A 289 -6.22 -16.74 7.07
C LYS A 289 -4.72 -16.52 6.81
N TYR A 290 -4.22 -15.30 7.00
CA TYR A 290 -2.89 -14.87 6.54
C TYR A 290 -1.93 -14.47 7.67
N ILE A 291 -2.36 -14.53 8.93
CA ILE A 291 -1.54 -14.15 10.08
C ILE A 291 -0.23 -14.95 10.14
N ASP A 292 -0.27 -16.24 9.82
CA ASP A 292 0.94 -17.08 9.85
C ASP A 292 1.93 -16.63 8.76
N ARG A 293 1.47 -16.26 7.56
CA ARG A 293 2.33 -15.67 6.51
C ARG A 293 2.90 -14.31 6.92
N LYS A 294 2.10 -13.49 7.61
CA LYS A 294 2.58 -12.21 8.17
C LYS A 294 3.71 -12.46 9.18
N ILE A 295 3.58 -13.45 10.05
CA ILE A 295 4.63 -13.81 11.00
C ILE A 295 5.87 -14.30 10.27
N GLU A 296 5.72 -15.25 9.34
CA GLU A 296 6.83 -15.82 8.58
C GLU A 296 7.66 -14.76 7.86
N VAL A 297 7.03 -13.80 7.18
CA VAL A 297 7.79 -12.73 6.51
C VAL A 297 8.59 -11.87 7.49
N ASN A 298 8.07 -11.67 8.71
CA ASN A 298 8.75 -10.90 9.75
C ASN A 298 9.89 -11.68 10.41
N LEU A 299 9.88 -13.02 10.34
CA LEU A 299 11.02 -13.84 10.74
C LEU A 299 12.17 -13.75 9.72
N LEU A 300 11.87 -13.48 8.45
CA LEU A 300 12.88 -13.28 7.41
C LEU A 300 13.64 -11.96 7.56
N ASN A 301 12.99 -10.93 8.13
CA ASN A 301 13.64 -9.67 8.46
C ASN A 301 14.45 -9.83 9.76
N ILE A 302 15.73 -10.16 9.61
CA ILE A 302 16.63 -10.39 10.74
C ILE A 302 17.36 -9.10 11.11
N ALA A 303 17.54 -8.21 10.13
CA ALA A 303 18.28 -6.97 10.30
C ALA A 303 17.47 -5.86 11.00
N LYS A 304 16.15 -5.85 10.82
CA LYS A 304 15.24 -4.85 11.36
C LYS A 304 13.97 -5.47 11.95
N GLY A 305 13.22 -4.63 12.65
CA GLY A 305 11.95 -4.99 13.24
C GLY A 305 12.03 -5.79 14.56
N PRO A 306 10.90 -5.89 15.25
CA PRO A 306 10.80 -6.54 16.55
C PRO A 306 10.73 -8.08 16.48
N ALA A 307 10.67 -8.69 15.29
CA ALA A 307 10.56 -10.13 15.11
C ALA A 307 11.92 -10.82 14.92
N GLY A 308 12.22 -11.36 13.74
CA GLY A 308 13.46 -12.07 13.45
C GLY A 308 13.80 -13.14 14.51
N ASN A 309 14.98 -13.00 15.13
CA ASN A 309 15.49 -13.95 16.13
C ASN A 309 15.15 -13.59 17.59
N ASN A 310 14.22 -12.66 17.84
CA ASN A 310 13.98 -12.15 19.19
C ASN A 310 13.31 -13.16 20.13
N GLY A 311 12.62 -14.19 19.61
CA GLY A 311 12.10 -15.28 20.43
C GLY A 311 13.20 -16.12 21.07
N VAL A 312 14.22 -16.49 20.28
CA VAL A 312 15.42 -17.18 20.77
C VAL A 312 16.18 -16.29 21.77
N LYS A 313 16.41 -15.01 21.44
CA LYS A 313 17.09 -14.08 22.36
C LYS A 313 16.35 -13.95 23.70
N LEU A 314 15.01 -13.88 23.67
CA LEU A 314 14.19 -13.84 24.88
C LEU A 314 14.33 -15.14 25.69
N ARG A 315 14.27 -16.29 25.02
CA ARG A 315 14.43 -17.61 25.66
C ARG A 315 15.77 -17.74 26.37
N GLU A 316 16.86 -17.36 25.70
CA GLU A 316 18.21 -17.39 26.27
C GLU A 316 18.36 -16.45 27.46
N ARG A 317 17.81 -15.23 27.35
CA ARG A 317 17.79 -14.27 28.46
C ARG A 317 17.07 -14.84 29.69
N LEU A 318 15.89 -15.43 29.49
CA LEU A 318 15.11 -16.03 30.58
C LEU A 318 15.84 -17.23 31.21
N ALA A 319 16.50 -18.07 30.41
CA ALA A 319 17.27 -19.20 30.91
C ALA A 319 18.42 -18.76 31.83
N LYS A 320 19.10 -17.65 31.52
CA LYS A 320 20.13 -17.04 32.40
C LYS A 320 19.56 -16.60 33.75
N ASP A 321 18.29 -16.19 33.78
CA ASP A 321 17.57 -15.80 35.00
C ASP A 321 16.91 -16.99 35.73
N GLY A 322 17.13 -18.23 35.27
CA GLY A 322 16.47 -19.43 35.82
C GLY A 322 14.96 -19.49 35.53
N LYS A 323 14.49 -18.74 34.53
CA LYS A 323 13.07 -18.64 34.12
C LYS A 323 12.85 -19.31 32.77
N LYS A 324 11.58 -19.66 32.49
CA LYS A 324 11.16 -20.15 31.18
C LYS A 324 9.73 -19.71 30.84
N LEU A 325 9.42 -19.71 29.55
CA LEU A 325 8.07 -19.53 29.02
C LEU A 325 7.75 -20.70 28.09
N THR A 326 6.62 -21.37 28.31
CA THR A 326 6.21 -22.54 27.51
C THR A 326 6.10 -22.23 26.02
N ILE A 327 5.65 -21.02 25.67
CA ILE A 327 5.51 -20.58 24.27
C ILE A 327 6.86 -20.51 23.51
N LEU A 328 8.00 -20.46 24.22
CA LEU A 328 9.33 -20.41 23.62
C LEU A 328 10.03 -21.78 23.62
N GLU A 329 9.41 -22.83 24.16
CA GLU A 329 9.97 -24.19 24.12
C GLU A 329 9.94 -24.75 22.68
N GLY A 330 10.78 -25.76 22.41
CA GLY A 330 10.95 -26.33 21.06
C GLY A 330 12.18 -25.79 20.33
N ASP A 331 12.16 -25.87 19.00
CA ASP A 331 13.25 -25.36 18.15
C ASP A 331 13.22 -23.83 18.01
N ASP A 332 14.26 -23.29 17.37
CA ASP A 332 14.44 -21.84 17.20
C ASP A 332 13.33 -21.20 16.36
N TYR A 333 12.87 -21.91 15.32
CA TYR A 333 11.76 -21.47 14.49
C TYR A 333 10.49 -21.33 15.32
N THR A 334 10.12 -22.37 16.07
CA THR A 334 8.93 -22.39 16.92
C THR A 334 8.97 -21.28 17.96
N ALA A 335 10.13 -21.07 18.59
CA ALA A 335 10.31 -19.99 19.58
C ALA A 335 10.13 -18.59 18.97
N ASN A 336 10.72 -18.33 17.80
CA ASN A 336 10.59 -17.05 17.10
C ASN A 336 9.16 -16.81 16.58
N PHE A 337 8.54 -17.82 15.98
CA PHE A 337 7.17 -17.76 15.49
C PHE A 337 6.18 -17.44 16.61
N ASN A 338 6.25 -18.21 17.71
CA ASN A 338 5.36 -17.99 18.86
C ASN A 338 5.62 -16.66 19.56
N TYR A 339 6.89 -16.22 19.63
CA TYR A 339 7.22 -14.90 20.13
C TYR A 339 6.55 -13.79 19.30
N ALA A 340 6.68 -13.84 17.97
CA ALA A 340 6.07 -12.85 17.09
C ALA A 340 4.54 -12.86 17.18
N LYS A 341 3.92 -14.04 17.14
CA LYS A 341 2.47 -14.20 17.27
C LYS A 341 1.94 -13.67 18.61
N THR A 342 2.68 -13.89 19.69
CA THR A 342 2.24 -13.54 21.05
C THR A 342 2.48 -12.07 21.40
N PHE A 343 3.62 -11.51 21.00
CA PHE A 343 4.06 -10.20 21.48
C PHE A 343 4.04 -9.13 20.39
N VAL A 344 4.48 -9.45 19.17
CA VAL A 344 4.65 -8.47 18.10
C VAL A 344 3.31 -8.06 17.49
N PHE A 345 2.42 -9.01 17.22
CA PHE A 345 1.15 -8.74 16.52
C PHE A 345 -0.07 -8.65 17.44
N THR A 346 0.15 -8.33 18.71
CA THR A 346 -0.93 -8.16 19.70
C THR A 346 -1.97 -7.14 19.26
N ASP A 347 -1.56 -6.06 18.59
CA ASP A 347 -2.50 -5.03 18.14
C ASP A 347 -3.33 -5.49 16.94
N ASN A 348 -2.80 -6.34 16.06
CA ASN A 348 -3.61 -7.01 15.02
C ASN A 348 -4.65 -7.96 15.64
N LYS A 349 -4.29 -8.64 16.73
CA LYS A 349 -5.22 -9.50 17.47
C LYS A 349 -6.35 -8.68 18.09
N ARG A 350 -6.01 -7.62 18.83
CA ARG A 350 -6.97 -6.70 19.46
C ARG A 350 -7.88 -6.01 18.44
N LEU A 351 -7.32 -5.61 17.29
CA LEU A 351 -8.10 -5.02 16.22
C LEU A 351 -9.10 -6.02 15.64
N GLY A 352 -8.68 -7.27 15.44
CA GLY A 352 -9.57 -8.35 15.04
C GLY A 352 -10.73 -8.50 16.03
N GLU A 353 -10.42 -8.68 17.31
CA GLU A 353 -11.42 -8.84 18.38
C GLU A 353 -12.41 -7.67 18.43
N LYS A 354 -11.93 -6.43 18.27
CA LYS A 354 -12.77 -5.23 18.21
C LYS A 354 -13.83 -5.29 17.11
N TYR A 355 -13.55 -5.94 15.99
CA TYR A 355 -14.44 -6.04 14.84
C TYR A 355 -15.03 -7.46 14.64
N GLY A 356 -14.88 -8.36 15.61
CA GLY A 356 -15.41 -9.72 15.55
C GLY A 356 -14.65 -10.65 14.59
N LEU A 357 -13.39 -10.35 14.31
CA LEU A 357 -12.46 -11.14 13.50
C LEU A 357 -11.41 -11.81 14.39
N GLU A 358 -10.73 -12.84 13.91
CA GLU A 358 -9.64 -13.44 14.70
C GLU A 358 -8.39 -12.55 14.68
N TRP A 359 -8.06 -12.00 13.52
CA TRP A 359 -6.94 -11.09 13.29
C TRP A 359 -7.31 -10.06 12.22
N ALA A 360 -6.91 -8.81 12.41
CA ALA A 360 -7.18 -7.76 11.42
C ALA A 360 -6.02 -6.78 11.24
N GLU A 361 -5.96 -6.17 10.06
CA GLU A 361 -5.18 -4.97 9.76
C GLU A 361 -6.13 -3.83 9.40
N GLY A 362 -5.73 -2.59 9.70
CA GLY A 362 -6.53 -1.40 9.42
C GLY A 362 -5.82 -0.47 8.45
N TYR A 363 -6.60 0.10 7.54
CA TYR A 363 -6.08 0.98 6.49
C TYR A 363 -6.95 2.21 6.31
N HIS A 364 -6.29 3.30 5.97
CA HIS A 364 -6.93 4.40 5.28
C HIS A 364 -7.00 4.01 3.79
N TYR A 365 -8.20 3.70 3.32
CA TYR A 365 -8.46 3.17 2.00
C TYR A 365 -9.17 4.20 1.12
N MET A 366 -8.66 4.37 -0.09
CA MET A 366 -9.18 5.33 -1.06
C MET A 366 -9.26 4.71 -2.46
N THR A 367 -10.30 5.08 -3.23
CA THR A 367 -10.58 4.52 -4.57
C THR A 367 -10.91 5.55 -5.64
N GLU A 368 -10.99 6.83 -5.26
CA GLU A 368 -11.33 7.92 -6.15
C GLU A 368 -10.23 8.16 -7.19
N ILE A 369 -10.66 8.41 -8.42
CA ILE A 369 -9.81 8.88 -9.50
C ILE A 369 -10.06 10.39 -9.62
N PRO A 370 -9.01 11.24 -9.54
CA PRO A 370 -9.15 12.69 -9.63
C PRO A 370 -9.86 13.07 -10.93
N PHE A 371 -10.90 13.91 -10.84
CA PHE A 371 -11.74 14.27 -11.98
C PHE A 371 -10.98 14.97 -13.11
N ASP A 372 -9.88 15.65 -12.77
CA ASP A 372 -9.02 16.38 -13.70
C ASP A 372 -7.91 15.52 -14.31
N ASN A 373 -7.82 14.24 -13.96
CA ASN A 373 -6.88 13.34 -14.62
C ASN A 373 -7.45 12.86 -15.97
N HIS A 374 -6.56 12.49 -16.90
CA HIS A 374 -6.96 11.96 -18.20
C HIS A 374 -7.22 10.44 -18.19
N ALA A 375 -7.34 9.83 -17.00
CA ALA A 375 -7.58 8.40 -16.88
C ALA A 375 -9.09 8.11 -16.95
N PRO A 376 -9.54 7.21 -17.84
CA PRO A 376 -10.96 6.83 -17.89
C PRO A 376 -11.38 6.18 -16.56
N ASP A 377 -12.38 6.76 -15.89
CA ASP A 377 -13.07 6.11 -14.78
C ASP A 377 -14.49 5.73 -15.21
N PRO A 378 -14.79 4.42 -15.42
CA PRO A 378 -16.13 3.96 -15.79
C PRO A 378 -17.18 4.23 -14.69
N ASN A 379 -16.73 4.57 -13.48
CA ASN A 379 -17.60 4.94 -12.36
C ASN A 379 -17.61 6.45 -12.11
N SER A 380 -17.05 7.26 -13.01
CA SER A 380 -17.10 8.72 -12.86
C SER A 380 -18.55 9.22 -12.88
N PRO A 381 -18.83 10.36 -12.23
CA PRO A 381 -20.15 11.00 -12.31
C PRO A 381 -20.58 11.28 -13.75
N VAL A 382 -19.62 11.53 -14.65
CA VAL A 382 -19.87 11.74 -16.08
C VAL A 382 -20.34 10.44 -16.74
N GLU A 383 -19.61 9.33 -16.57
CA GLU A 383 -20.01 8.02 -17.11
C GLU A 383 -21.32 7.52 -16.51
N GLU A 384 -21.57 7.79 -15.22
CA GLU A 384 -22.88 7.52 -14.61
C GLU A 384 -23.99 8.37 -15.24
N TYR A 385 -23.74 9.65 -15.46
CA TYR A 385 -24.70 10.54 -16.11
C TYR A 385 -24.96 10.12 -17.57
N ILE A 386 -23.91 9.76 -18.32
CA ILE A 386 -24.03 9.25 -19.70
C ILE A 386 -24.88 7.98 -19.70
N ARG A 387 -24.58 6.98 -18.85
CA ARG A 387 -25.38 5.74 -18.76
C ARG A 387 -26.86 5.99 -18.46
N LYS A 388 -27.17 7.01 -17.65
CA LYS A 388 -28.55 7.36 -17.27
C LYS A 388 -29.30 8.19 -18.31
N ASN A 389 -28.60 9.02 -19.07
CA ASN A 389 -29.24 10.09 -19.85
C ASN A 389 -28.94 10.05 -21.36
N ALA A 390 -27.97 9.26 -21.81
CA ALA A 390 -27.67 9.16 -23.23
C ALA A 390 -28.83 8.49 -23.98
N VAL A 391 -29.27 9.13 -25.06
CA VAL A 391 -30.29 8.59 -25.97
C VAL A 391 -29.65 8.28 -27.34
N PRO A 392 -30.13 7.24 -28.06
CA PRO A 392 -29.68 6.99 -29.43
C PRO A 392 -29.89 8.22 -30.31
N LYS A 393 -28.97 8.43 -31.24
CA LYS A 393 -29.03 9.53 -32.20
C LYS A 393 -29.97 9.23 -33.36
#